data_AF-A0A821DG58-F1
#
_entry.id   AF-A0A821DG58-F1
#
_cell.length_a   1.000
_cell.length_b   1.000
_cell.length_c   1.000
_cell.angle_alpha   90.00
_cell.angle_beta   90.00
_cell.angle_gamma   90.00
#
_symmetry.space_group_name_H-M   'P 1'
#
loop_
_entity.id
_entity.type
_entity.pdbx_description
1 polymer ?
#
loop_
_entity_poly.entity_id
_entity_poly.type
_entity_poly.pdbx_seq_one_letter_code
_entity_poly.pdbx_strand_id
1 'polypeptide(L)'
;MTDLQFTVRETIYRQHGRIVEIDYQYDEIKTEQVEENMQVRQEKLEKHYQATIKRDEYERIANTCQRDVLSFDKFIQIIQPFMMGTYTTDEILEAFRLLDKNYSKTIDLDELSAFIPVIHPNMTKETVLSYIMKVTQYGKQEINFNEFIQMVLQGVGRDIVCGHV
;
A
#
# COMPACT_ATOMS: atom_id res chain seq x y z
N MET A 1 -13.33 17.32 -16.04
CA MET A 1 -12.08 17.17 -15.25
C MET A 1 -12.44 16.51 -13.93
N THR A 2 -11.66 15.54 -13.46
CA THR A 2 -11.91 14.82 -12.20
C THR A 2 -10.93 15.34 -11.15
N ASP A 3 -11.46 15.77 -10.00
CA ASP A 3 -10.65 16.15 -8.83
C ASP A 3 -10.83 15.08 -7.75
N LEU A 4 -9.73 14.53 -7.23
CA LEU A 4 -9.73 13.54 -6.16
C LEU A 4 -9.00 14.13 -4.96
N GLN A 5 -9.72 14.27 -3.86
CA GLN A 5 -9.16 14.65 -2.57
C GLN A 5 -9.25 13.46 -1.64
N PHE A 6 -8.21 13.19 -0.87
CA PHE A 6 -8.26 12.18 0.17
C PHE A 6 -7.54 12.64 1.43
N THR A 7 -8.01 12.17 2.57
CA THR A 7 -7.34 12.31 3.87
C THR A 7 -7.14 10.92 4.45
N VAL A 8 -6.01 10.73 5.12
CA VAL A 8 -5.70 9.51 5.85
C VAL A 8 -5.27 9.88 7.27
N ARG A 9 -5.81 9.16 8.26
CA ARG A 9 -5.46 9.30 9.67
C ARG A 9 -4.97 7.97 10.20
N GLU A 10 -3.80 8.00 10.86
CA GLU A 10 -3.21 6.85 11.54
C GLU A 10 -3.37 7.00 13.06
N THR A 11 -3.79 5.93 13.73
CA THR A 11 -3.79 5.82 15.20
C THR A 11 -2.96 4.61 15.61
N ILE A 12 -1.89 4.84 16.36
CA ILE A 12 -0.94 3.81 16.80
C ILE A 12 -1.18 3.48 18.27
N TYR A 13 -1.52 2.22 18.57
CA TYR A 13 -1.64 1.72 19.93
C TYR A 13 -0.37 0.99 20.34
N ARG A 14 0.15 1.32 21.52
CA ARG A 14 1.37 0.71 22.08
C ARG A 14 1.10 0.07 23.43
N GLN A 15 1.73 -1.08 23.67
CA GLN A 15 1.82 -1.71 24.98
C GLN A 15 3.29 -1.97 25.30
N HIS A 16 3.74 -1.55 26.49
CA HIS A 16 5.13 -1.70 26.93
C HIS A 16 6.15 -1.18 25.88
N GLY A 17 5.82 -0.06 25.21
CA GLY A 17 6.66 0.56 24.17
C GLY A 17 6.57 -0.06 22.77
N ARG A 18 5.98 -1.24 22.63
CA ARG A 18 5.80 -1.94 21.34
C ARG A 18 4.47 -1.57 20.70
N ILE A 19 4.46 -1.36 19.38
CA ILE A 19 3.22 -1.19 18.62
C ILE A 19 2.45 -2.49 18.65
N VAL A 20 1.20 -2.49 19.08
CA VAL A 20 0.35 -3.70 19.12
C VAL A 20 -0.78 -3.64 18.09
N GLU A 21 -1.18 -2.45 17.69
CA GLU A 21 -2.28 -2.22 16.76
C GLU A 21 -2.09 -0.87 16.07
N ILE A 22 -2.47 -0.80 14.80
CA ILE A 22 -2.56 0.45 14.03
C ILE A 22 -3.90 0.49 13.32
N ASP A 23 -4.63 1.59 13.50
CA ASP A 23 -5.85 1.89 12.76
C ASP A 23 -5.58 2.99 11.73
N TYR A 24 -5.98 2.73 10.48
CA TYR A 24 -6.00 3.70 9.40
C TYR A 24 -7.45 4.05 9.06
N GLN A 25 -7.75 5.34 8.96
CA GLN A 25 -9.03 5.86 8.50
C GLN A 25 -8.81 6.70 7.24
N TYR A 26 -9.55 6.38 6.19
CA TYR A 26 -9.49 7.05 4.90
C TYR A 26 -10.80 7.74 4.61
N ASP A 27 -10.70 8.99 4.17
CA ASP A 27 -11.80 9.80 3.71
C ASP A 27 -11.47 10.23 2.27
N GLU A 28 -12.16 9.68 1.27
CA GLU A 28 -11.96 9.99 -0.16
C GLU A 28 -13.16 10.76 -0.72
N ILE A 29 -12.88 11.84 -1.45
CA ILE A 29 -13.86 12.70 -2.09
C ILE A 29 -13.47 12.83 -3.56
N LYS A 30 -14.29 12.23 -4.43
CA LYS A 30 -14.14 12.34 -5.88
C LYS A 30 -15.18 13.32 -6.42
N THR A 31 -14.73 14.30 -7.19
CA THR A 31 -15.59 15.30 -7.82
C THR A 31 -15.45 15.22 -9.33
N GLU A 32 -16.56 14.99 -10.03
CA GLU A 32 -16.60 14.83 -11.47
C GLU A 32 -17.54 15.86 -12.12
N GLN A 33 -17.13 16.35 -13.28
CA GLN A 33 -18.00 17.15 -14.14
C GLN A 33 -18.62 16.22 -15.17
N VAL A 34 -19.94 16.08 -15.11
CA VAL A 34 -20.73 15.30 -16.05
C VAL A 34 -21.44 16.26 -17.00
N GLU A 35 -21.19 16.08 -18.30
CA GLU A 35 -21.89 16.81 -19.37
C GLU A 35 -22.99 15.93 -19.96
N GLU A 36 -24.24 16.31 -19.74
CA GLU A 36 -25.40 15.69 -20.37
C GLU A 36 -26.31 16.77 -20.95
N ASN A 37 -26.75 16.58 -22.20
CA ASN A 37 -27.69 17.48 -22.88
C ASN A 37 -27.27 18.97 -22.84
N MET A 38 -25.98 19.27 -23.05
CA MET A 38 -25.40 20.63 -22.95
C MET A 38 -25.50 21.28 -21.55
N GLN A 39 -25.82 20.54 -20.49
CA GLN A 39 -25.66 20.95 -19.10
C GLN A 39 -24.43 20.29 -18.47
N VAL A 40 -23.62 21.08 -17.77
CA VAL A 40 -22.55 20.60 -16.90
C VAL A 40 -23.10 20.47 -15.48
N ARG A 41 -23.01 19.29 -14.89
CA ARG A 41 -23.29 19.05 -13.46
C ARG A 41 -22.04 18.58 -12.76
N GLN A 42 -21.95 18.91 -11.47
CA GLN A 42 -20.84 18.46 -10.63
C GLN A 42 -21.38 17.38 -9.69
N GLU A 43 -20.86 16.18 -9.83
CA GLU A 43 -21.18 15.04 -8.97
C GLU A 43 -20.07 14.85 -7.93
N LYS A 44 -20.44 14.59 -6.68
CA LYS A 44 -19.52 14.36 -5.57
C LYS A 44 -19.78 12.97 -5.01
N LEU A 45 -18.76 12.12 -5.03
CA LEU A 45 -18.77 10.80 -4.42
C LEU A 45 -17.84 10.81 -3.21
N GLU A 46 -18.39 10.47 -2.05
CA GLU A 46 -17.66 10.37 -0.79
C GLU A 46 -17.54 8.90 -0.38
N LYS A 47 -16.33 8.46 -0.02
CA LYS A 47 -16.07 7.10 0.44
C LYS A 47 -15.24 7.13 1.72
N HIS A 48 -15.59 6.26 2.66
CA HIS A 48 -14.91 6.12 3.94
C HIS A 48 -14.43 4.69 4.10
N TYR A 49 -13.16 4.53 4.45
CA TYR A 49 -12.54 3.21 4.62
C TYR A 49 -11.79 3.14 5.94
N GLN A 50 -11.74 1.94 6.52
CA GLN A 50 -10.95 1.67 7.71
C GLN A 50 -10.15 0.39 7.51
N ALA A 51 -8.89 0.43 7.89
CA ALA A 51 -8.02 -0.74 7.95
C ALA A 51 -7.38 -0.82 9.34
N THR A 52 -7.41 -2.00 9.95
CA THR A 52 -6.82 -2.26 11.26
C THR A 52 -5.79 -3.36 11.13
N ILE A 53 -4.61 -3.15 11.71
CA ILE A 53 -3.49 -4.08 11.63
C ILE A 53 -3.02 -4.38 13.05
N LYS A 54 -3.17 -5.65 13.46
CA LYS A 54 -2.82 -6.10 14.80
C LYS A 54 -1.55 -6.96 14.78
N ARG A 55 -0.68 -6.74 15.77
CA ARG A 55 0.58 -7.49 15.91
C ARG A 55 0.34 -8.98 16.09
N ASP A 56 -0.61 -9.36 16.95
CA ASP A 56 -0.89 -10.76 17.25
C ASP A 56 -1.43 -11.53 16.03
N GLU A 57 -2.27 -10.89 15.23
CA GLU A 57 -2.74 -11.41 13.95
C GLU A 57 -1.59 -11.57 12.94
N TYR A 58 -0.78 -10.53 12.78
CA TYR A 58 0.42 -10.59 11.95
C TYR A 58 1.33 -11.75 12.35
N GLU A 59 1.70 -11.84 13.63
CA GLU A 59 2.64 -12.83 14.13
C GLU A 59 2.07 -14.25 13.98
N ARG A 60 0.75 -14.44 14.15
CA ARG A 60 0.10 -15.74 13.88
C ARG A 60 0.24 -16.17 12.42
N ILE A 61 -0.02 -15.27 11.48
CA ILE A 61 0.10 -15.57 10.04
C ILE A 61 1.56 -15.79 9.67
N ALA A 62 2.44 -14.89 10.09
CA ALA A 62 3.89 -14.96 9.87
C ALA A 62 4.46 -16.31 10.35
N ASN A 63 4.08 -16.77 11.54
CA ASN A 63 4.54 -18.05 12.10
C ASN A 63 4.02 -19.27 11.34
N THR A 64 2.88 -19.16 10.65
CA THR A 64 2.31 -20.26 9.84
C THR A 64 3.02 -20.37 8.49
N CYS A 65 3.56 -19.26 7.98
CA CYS A 65 4.41 -19.23 6.79
C CYS A 65 5.84 -19.63 7.19
N GLN A 66 6.32 -20.80 6.76
CA GLN A 66 7.69 -21.31 7.04
C GLN A 66 8.83 -20.49 6.35
N ARG A 67 8.66 -19.20 6.12
CA ARG A 67 9.60 -18.32 5.43
C ARG A 67 10.25 -17.35 6.41
N ASP A 68 11.36 -16.76 5.97
CA ASP A 68 12.00 -15.62 6.63
C ASP A 68 11.08 -14.39 6.59
N VAL A 69 10.07 -14.40 7.48
CA VAL A 69 9.08 -13.34 7.62
C VAL A 69 9.66 -12.22 8.47
N LEU A 70 9.45 -10.99 8.01
CA LEU A 70 9.91 -9.78 8.69
C LEU A 70 9.38 -9.71 10.13
N SER A 71 10.03 -8.91 10.99
CA SER A 71 9.40 -8.54 12.26
C SER A 71 8.20 -7.62 11.99
N PHE A 72 7.22 -7.61 12.89
CA PHE A 72 6.07 -6.70 12.78
C PHE A 72 6.51 -5.25 12.59
N ASP A 73 7.52 -4.78 13.31
CA ASP A 73 7.97 -3.39 13.22
C ASP A 73 8.57 -3.06 11.83
N LYS A 74 9.31 -3.99 11.22
CA LYS A 74 9.79 -3.84 9.83
C LYS A 74 8.65 -3.92 8.83
N PHE A 75 7.67 -4.77 9.09
CA PHE A 75 6.47 -4.85 8.28
C PHE A 75 5.69 -3.52 8.30
N ILE A 76 5.54 -2.90 9.47
CA ILE A 76 4.93 -1.57 9.61
C ILE A 76 5.68 -0.52 8.78
N GLN A 77 7.01 -0.50 8.83
CA GLN A 77 7.83 0.43 8.04
C GLN A 77 7.62 0.29 6.53
N ILE A 78 7.26 -0.90 6.06
CA ILE A 78 6.96 -1.13 4.64
C ILE A 78 5.52 -0.70 4.32
N ILE A 79 4.51 -1.16 5.08
CA ILE A 79 3.11 -0.86 4.77
C ILE A 79 2.78 0.62 4.88
N GLN A 80 3.44 1.33 5.80
CA GLN A 80 3.14 2.73 6.07
C GLN A 80 3.21 3.51 4.76
N PRO A 81 4.36 3.56 4.05
CA PRO A 81 4.49 4.10 2.69
C PRO A 81 3.28 3.88 1.79
N PHE A 82 2.86 2.63 1.66
CA PHE A 82 1.72 2.25 0.83
C PHE A 82 0.39 2.81 1.35
N MET A 83 0.21 2.86 2.67
CA MET A 83 -1.04 3.24 3.33
C MET A 83 -1.28 4.73 3.36
N MET A 84 -0.29 5.56 3.71
CA MET A 84 -0.55 7.01 3.83
C MET A 84 -0.37 7.76 2.51
N GLY A 85 0.27 7.15 1.51
CA GLY A 85 0.53 7.77 0.20
C GLY A 85 1.46 8.98 0.22
N THR A 86 1.92 9.42 1.41
CA THR A 86 2.76 10.60 1.62
C THR A 86 3.77 10.34 2.73
N TYR A 87 5.07 10.41 2.40
CA TYR A 87 6.18 10.05 3.28
C TYR A 87 7.43 10.86 2.96
N THR A 88 8.39 10.83 3.89
CA THR A 88 9.73 11.33 3.62
C THR A 88 10.51 10.39 2.69
N THR A 89 11.46 10.95 1.93
CA THR A 89 12.32 10.15 1.04
C THR A 89 13.07 9.06 1.81
N ASP A 90 13.47 9.33 3.05
CA ASP A 90 14.19 8.36 3.90
C ASP A 90 13.30 7.19 4.33
N GLU A 91 12.03 7.43 4.68
CA GLU A 91 11.07 6.37 5.02
C GLU A 91 10.76 5.48 3.81
N ILE A 92 10.55 6.09 2.63
CA ILE A 92 10.34 5.35 1.38
C ILE A 92 11.58 4.53 1.00
N LEU A 93 12.78 5.09 1.20
CA LEU A 93 14.04 4.41 0.93
C LEU A 93 14.25 3.22 1.87
N GLU A 94 13.91 3.35 3.15
CA GLU A 94 14.03 2.25 4.10
C GLU A 94 13.04 1.13 3.77
N ALA A 95 11.79 1.46 3.44
CA ALA A 95 10.81 0.48 2.97
C ALA A 95 11.27 -0.25 1.70
N PHE A 96 11.85 0.49 0.75
CA PHE A 96 12.43 -0.09 -0.47
C PHE A 96 13.53 -1.10 -0.14
N ARG A 97 14.46 -0.74 0.76
CA ARG A 97 15.56 -1.61 1.19
C ARG A 97 15.11 -2.85 1.95
N LEU A 98 14.01 -2.76 2.70
CA LEU A 98 13.44 -3.90 3.40
C LEU A 98 12.76 -4.89 2.45
N LEU A 99 12.30 -4.44 1.28
CA LEU A 99 11.73 -5.26 0.23
C LEU A 99 12.81 -5.88 -0.68
N ASP A 100 13.83 -5.13 -1.08
CA ASP A 100 14.98 -5.58 -1.88
C ASP A 100 15.92 -6.47 -1.04
N LYS A 101 15.56 -7.74 -0.87
CA LYS A 101 16.26 -8.69 0.01
C LYS A 101 17.60 -9.12 -0.56
N ASN A 102 17.72 -9.15 -1.89
CA ASN A 102 18.93 -9.58 -2.58
C ASN A 102 19.89 -8.42 -2.92
N TYR A 103 19.54 -7.18 -2.56
CA TYR A 103 20.30 -5.96 -2.84
C TYR A 103 20.52 -5.70 -4.34
N SER A 104 19.57 -6.10 -5.18
CA SER A 104 19.58 -5.88 -6.63
C SER A 104 19.35 -4.42 -7.01
N LYS A 105 18.87 -3.59 -6.08
CA LYS A 105 18.38 -2.21 -6.29
C LYS A 105 17.09 -2.15 -7.09
N THR A 106 16.38 -3.26 -7.15
CA THR A 106 15.07 -3.44 -7.75
C THR A 106 14.24 -4.34 -6.83
N ILE A 107 12.92 -4.24 -6.89
CA ILE A 107 12.01 -5.13 -6.17
C ILE A 107 11.33 -6.01 -7.19
N ASP A 108 11.54 -7.33 -7.11
CA ASP A 108 10.90 -8.29 -8.00
C ASP A 108 9.51 -8.75 -7.51
N LEU A 109 8.82 -9.53 -8.35
CA LEU A 109 7.50 -10.08 -8.02
C LEU A 109 7.53 -10.96 -6.76
N ASP A 110 8.58 -11.75 -6.56
CA ASP A 110 8.66 -12.67 -5.43
C ASP A 110 8.93 -11.93 -4.11
N GLU A 111 9.75 -10.87 -4.14
CA GLU A 111 10.03 -9.97 -3.04
C GLU A 111 8.77 -9.22 -2.60
N LEU A 112 8.01 -8.65 -3.54
CA LEU A 112 6.73 -7.99 -3.23
C LEU A 112 5.65 -8.99 -2.79
N SER A 113 5.56 -10.15 -3.47
CA SER A 113 4.56 -11.18 -3.16
C SER A 113 4.84 -11.91 -1.85
N ALA A 114 6.06 -11.86 -1.31
CA ALA A 114 6.36 -12.43 0.00
C ALA A 114 5.66 -11.67 1.14
N PHE A 115 5.33 -10.40 0.90
CA PHE A 115 4.79 -9.48 1.90
C PHE A 115 3.27 -9.38 1.86
N ILE A 116 2.70 -9.39 0.66
CA ILE A 116 1.27 -9.18 0.41
C ILE A 116 0.32 -10.15 1.13
N PRO A 117 0.58 -11.47 1.25
CA PRO A 117 -0.36 -12.41 1.87
C PRO A 117 -0.71 -12.11 3.33
N VAL A 118 0.14 -11.37 4.03
CA VAL A 118 -0.10 -10.93 5.40
C VAL A 118 -1.21 -9.87 5.47
N ILE A 119 -1.31 -9.06 4.43
CA ILE A 119 -2.18 -7.89 4.35
C ILE A 119 -3.46 -8.25 3.60
N HIS A 120 -3.30 -8.96 2.49
CA HIS A 120 -4.36 -9.34 1.61
C HIS A 120 -4.24 -10.84 1.30
N PRO A 121 -4.65 -11.73 2.24
CA PRO A 121 -4.40 -13.17 2.15
C PRO A 121 -4.96 -13.86 0.90
N ASN A 122 -5.94 -13.24 0.23
CA ASN A 122 -6.55 -13.74 -0.99
C ASN A 122 -5.93 -13.17 -2.28
N MET A 123 -4.88 -12.36 -2.19
CA MET A 123 -4.27 -11.75 -3.37
C MET A 123 -3.38 -12.75 -4.09
N THR A 124 -3.64 -12.98 -5.38
CA THR A 124 -2.85 -13.90 -6.19
C THR A 124 -1.64 -13.21 -6.79
N LYS A 125 -0.59 -13.98 -7.14
CA LYS A 125 0.62 -13.43 -7.78
C LYS A 125 0.31 -12.71 -9.10
N GLU A 126 -0.70 -13.16 -9.84
CA GLU A 126 -1.15 -12.52 -11.08
C GLU A 126 -1.69 -11.12 -10.82
N THR A 127 -2.47 -10.96 -9.74
CA THR A 127 -2.96 -9.66 -9.32
C THR A 127 -1.81 -8.74 -8.93
N VAL A 128 -0.84 -9.23 -8.14
CA VAL A 128 0.37 -8.46 -7.77
C VAL A 128 1.16 -8.04 -9.02
N LEU A 129 1.38 -8.96 -9.95
CA LEU A 129 2.05 -8.68 -11.22
C LEU A 129 1.32 -7.59 -12.01
N SER A 130 0.00 -7.60 -12.03
CA SER A 130 -0.79 -6.54 -12.69
C SER A 130 -0.54 -5.16 -12.08
N TYR A 131 -0.33 -5.07 -10.76
CA TYR A 131 0.00 -3.81 -10.09
C TYR A 131 1.43 -3.35 -10.40
N ILE A 132 2.41 -4.28 -10.41
CA ILE A 132 3.78 -3.99 -10.83
C ILE A 132 3.80 -3.44 -12.26
N MET A 133 3.11 -4.10 -13.18
CA MET A 133 3.08 -3.69 -14.59
C MET A 133 2.42 -2.32 -14.81
N LYS A 134 1.52 -1.88 -13.91
CA LYS A 134 0.92 -0.53 -13.98
C LYS A 134 1.91 0.59 -13.66
N VAL A 135 2.93 0.32 -12.85
CA VAL A 135 3.87 1.34 -12.36
C VAL A 135 5.23 1.32 -13.06
N THR A 136 5.62 0.18 -13.64
CA THR A 136 6.91 0.06 -14.35
C THR A 136 6.87 0.75 -15.71
N GLN A 137 7.97 1.41 -16.05
CA GLN A 137 8.20 1.84 -17.42
C GLN A 137 8.68 0.62 -18.22
N TYR A 138 8.00 0.33 -19.33
CA TYR A 138 8.31 -0.78 -20.26
C TYR A 138 7.85 -2.19 -19.85
N GLY A 139 7.00 -2.34 -18.83
CA GLY A 139 6.41 -3.64 -18.47
C GLY A 139 7.43 -4.66 -17.94
N LYS A 140 8.47 -4.17 -17.27
CA LYS A 140 9.42 -5.02 -16.53
C LYS A 140 8.69 -5.67 -15.35
N GLN A 141 9.18 -6.83 -14.90
CA GLN A 141 8.63 -7.53 -13.74
C GLN A 141 9.30 -7.12 -12.41
N GLU A 142 10.01 -5.99 -12.44
CA GLU A 142 10.82 -5.48 -11.35
C GLU A 142 10.61 -3.96 -11.24
N ILE A 143 10.58 -3.44 -10.01
CA ILE A 143 10.35 -2.04 -9.68
C ILE A 143 11.67 -1.43 -9.20
N ASN A 144 12.18 -0.41 -9.89
CA ASN A 144 13.29 0.39 -9.39
C ASN A 144 12.81 1.44 -8.36
N PHE A 145 13.74 2.08 -7.65
CA PHE A 145 13.39 3.05 -6.58
C PHE A 145 12.48 4.20 -7.05
N ASN A 146 12.68 4.72 -8.27
CA ASN A 146 11.83 5.80 -8.79
C ASN A 146 10.42 5.31 -9.10
N GLU A 147 10.29 4.11 -9.65
CA GLU A 147 8.98 3.45 -9.87
C GLU A 147 8.29 3.12 -8.55
N PHE A 148 9.04 2.76 -7.51
CA PHE A 148 8.51 2.54 -6.17
C PHE A 148 7.90 3.82 -5.57
N ILE A 149 8.58 4.96 -5.71
CA ILE A 149 8.03 6.27 -5.33
C ILE A 149 6.72 6.55 -6.08
N GLN A 150 6.69 6.33 -7.39
CA GLN A 150 5.48 6.53 -8.19
C GLN A 150 4.33 5.63 -7.73
N MET A 151 4.61 4.37 -7.41
CA MET A 151 3.63 3.43 -6.86
C MET A 151 3.00 3.92 -5.55
N VAL A 152 3.83 4.50 -4.65
CA VAL A 152 3.36 5.08 -3.38
C VAL A 152 2.50 6.33 -3.64
N LEU A 153 3.00 7.26 -4.45
CA LEU A 153 2.33 8.55 -4.70
C LEU A 153 1.03 8.41 -5.50
N GLN A 154 0.96 7.44 -6.42
CA GLN A 154 -0.25 7.18 -7.21
C GLN A 154 -1.31 6.41 -6.42
N GLY A 155 -1.03 6.01 -5.18
CA GLY A 155 -1.96 5.25 -4.35
C GLY A 155 -2.13 3.79 -4.77
N VAL A 156 -1.32 3.30 -5.74
CA VAL A 156 -1.31 1.89 -6.14
C VAL A 156 -0.97 0.99 -4.95
N GLY A 157 -0.08 1.48 -4.08
CA GLY A 157 0.20 0.88 -2.78
C GLY A 157 -1.03 0.68 -1.90
N ARG A 158 -1.81 1.74 -1.74
CA ARG A 158 -3.04 1.72 -0.95
C ARG A 158 -4.04 0.74 -1.55
N ASP A 159 -4.16 0.69 -2.88
CA ASP A 159 -5.08 -0.24 -3.55
C ASP A 159 -4.69 -1.70 -3.29
N ILE A 160 -3.38 -2.02 -3.31
CA ILE A 160 -2.86 -3.35 -2.97
C ILE A 160 -3.21 -3.72 -1.52
N VAL A 161 -3.03 -2.78 -0.58
CA VAL A 161 -3.15 -3.05 0.85
C VAL A 161 -4.62 -3.06 1.32
N CYS A 162 -5.41 -2.09 0.86
CA CYS A 162 -6.82 -1.95 1.24
C CYS A 162 -7.78 -2.80 0.40
N GLY A 163 -7.30 -3.44 -0.68
CA GLY A 163 -8.14 -4.24 -1.57
C GLY A 163 -9.16 -3.42 -2.36
N HIS A 164 -8.89 -2.14 -2.58
CA HIS A 164 -9.75 -1.30 -3.42
C HIS A 164 -9.60 -1.73 -4.90
N VAL A 165 -10.66 -2.31 -5.43
CA VAL A 165 -10.96 -2.46 -6.86
C VAL A 165 -12.29 -1.77 -7.14
#